data_AF-Q5WXK4-F1
#
_entry.id   AF-Q5WXK4-F1
#
_cell.length_a   1.000
_cell.length_b   1.000
_cell.length_c   1.000
_cell.angle_alpha   90.00
_cell.angle_beta   90.00
_cell.angle_gamma   90.00
#
_symmetry.space_group_name_H-M   'P 1'
#
loop_
_entity.id
_entity.type
_entity.pdbx_description
1 polymer ?
#
loop_
_entity_poly.entity_id
_entity_poly.type
_entity_poly.pdbx_seq_one_letter_code
_entity_poly.pdbx_strand_id
1 'polypeptide(L)'
;MNLQTIKSLDGKIEYVLLPVATYNVLRQQSNEQLKHTQEDYEIFNPADYVDNPVALARIQTGLTQEELAKKMEVTQAFISKIENQEKVTPKMLTKVKQALSNRQD
;
A
#
# COMPACT_ATOMS: atom_id res chain seq x y z
N MET A 1 14.44 4.10 35.73
CA MET A 1 13.20 4.72 35.22
C MET A 1 12.04 4.17 36.03
N ASN A 2 11.22 5.01 36.65
CA ASN A 2 10.04 4.56 37.41
C ASN A 2 8.87 4.43 36.43
N LEU A 3 8.55 3.20 36.02
CA LEU A 3 7.49 2.92 35.06
C LEU A 3 6.15 2.91 35.80
N GLN A 4 5.26 3.82 35.43
CA GLN A 4 3.90 3.80 35.94
C GLN A 4 3.14 2.64 35.32
N THR A 5 2.39 1.91 36.15
CA THR A 5 1.61 0.75 35.72
C THR A 5 0.15 0.97 36.03
N ILE A 6 -0.72 0.55 35.12
CA ILE A 6 -2.16 0.51 35.34
C ILE A 6 -2.50 -0.94 35.62
N LYS A 7 -3.17 -1.16 36.75
CA LYS A 7 -3.60 -2.48 37.18
C LYS A 7 -5.06 -2.71 36.79
N SER A 8 -5.37 -3.94 36.41
CA SER A 8 -6.73 -4.46 36.26
C SER A 8 -7.47 -4.47 37.61
N LEU A 9 -8.77 -4.71 37.56
CA LEU A 9 -9.63 -4.75 38.76
C LEU A 9 -9.25 -5.86 39.74
N ASP A 10 -8.61 -6.95 39.27
CA ASP A 10 -8.05 -8.01 40.12
C ASP A 10 -6.62 -7.70 40.61
N GLY A 11 -6.12 -6.48 40.40
CA GLY A 11 -4.86 -5.99 40.92
C GLY A 11 -3.61 -6.42 40.13
N LYS A 12 -3.78 -7.11 38.99
CA LYS A 12 -2.67 -7.48 38.11
C LYS A 12 -2.26 -6.30 37.24
N ILE A 13 -0.98 -6.21 36.88
CA ILE A 13 -0.52 -5.15 35.98
C ILE A 13 -0.98 -5.49 34.57
N GLU A 14 -1.79 -4.62 33.97
CA GLU A 14 -2.35 -4.82 32.63
C GLU A 14 -1.66 -3.92 31.60
N TYR A 15 -1.32 -2.69 31.99
CA TYR A 15 -0.65 -1.74 31.11
C TYR A 15 0.53 -1.05 31.79
N VAL A 16 1.50 -0.64 30.98
CA VAL A 16 2.64 0.19 31.39
C VAL A 16 2.56 1.52 30.66
N LEU A 17 2.61 2.62 31.40
CA LEU A 17 2.65 3.95 30.84
C LEU A 17 4.08 4.34 30.51
N LEU A 18 4.33 4.60 29.23
CA LEU A 18 5.60 5.08 28.72
C LEU A 18 5.49 6.57 28.39
N PRO A 19 6.31 7.44 29.01
CA PRO A 19 6.34 8.85 28.63
C PRO A 19 6.67 9.02 27.15
N VAL A 20 5.96 9.92 26.47
CA VAL A 20 6.07 10.13 25.01
C VAL A 20 7.51 10.45 24.59
N ALA A 21 8.24 11.23 25.39
CA ALA A 21 9.64 11.53 25.12
C ALA A 21 10.51 10.25 25.10
N THR A 22 10.31 9.36 26.07
CA THR A 22 11.00 8.06 26.12
C THR A 22 10.61 7.18 24.95
N TYR A 23 9.32 7.11 24.60
CA TYR A 23 8.86 6.38 23.42
C TYR A 23 9.54 6.87 22.14
N ASN A 24 9.60 8.18 21.93
CA ASN A 24 10.20 8.77 20.73
C ASN A 24 11.70 8.45 20.61
N VAL A 25 12.43 8.52 21.73
CA VAL A 25 13.86 8.17 21.75
C VAL A 25 14.07 6.68 21.46
N LEU A 26 13.30 5.80 22.11
CA LEU A 26 13.38 4.36 21.87
C LEU A 26 13.01 4.01 20.42
N ARG A 27 11.96 4.64 19.88
CA ARG A 27 11.55 4.46 18.50
C ARG A 27 12.60 4.93 17.50
N GLN A 28 13.27 6.05 17.77
CA GLN A 28 14.39 6.51 16.93
C GLN A 28 15.52 5.49 16.94
N GLN A 29 15.90 4.98 18.12
CA GLN A 29 16.95 3.96 18.24
C GLN A 29 16.58 2.65 17.50
N SER A 30 15.32 2.20 17.61
CA SER A 30 14.84 1.03 16.85
C SER A 30 14.81 1.28 15.35
N ASN A 31 14.40 2.46 14.89
CA ASN A 31 14.38 2.80 13.46
C ASN A 31 15.79 2.86 12.86
N GLU A 32 16.78 3.37 13.59
CA GLU A 32 18.18 3.35 13.15
C GLU A 32 18.72 1.92 13.04
N GLN A 33 18.32 1.01 13.93
CA GLN A 33 18.66 -0.42 13.83
C GLN A 33 17.97 -1.11 12.65
N LEU A 34 16.69 -0.79 12.39
CA LEU A 34 15.92 -1.32 11.25
C LEU A 34 16.44 -0.86 9.89
N LYS A 35 17.05 0.34 9.79
CA LYS A 35 17.71 0.78 8.56
C LYS A 35 18.88 -0.12 8.15
N HIS A 36 19.49 -0.83 9.09
CA HIS A 36 20.60 -1.75 8.84
C HIS A 36 20.14 -3.18 8.49
N THR A 37 18.83 -3.44 8.47
CA THR A 37 18.23 -4.75 8.16
C THR A 37 17.45 -4.71 6.84
N GLN A 38 17.97 -3.99 5.83
CA GLN A 38 17.39 -4.00 4.49
C GLN A 38 17.52 -5.36 3.78
N GLU A 39 18.37 -6.27 4.28
CA GLU A 39 18.59 -7.58 3.67
C GLU A 39 17.41 -8.55 3.87
N ASP A 40 16.56 -8.34 4.88
CA ASP A 40 15.40 -9.19 5.17
C ASP A 40 14.08 -8.67 4.54
N TYR A 41 14.13 -7.55 3.80
CA TYR A 41 12.96 -7.00 3.12
C TYR A 41 12.98 -7.38 1.63
N GLU A 42 12.05 -8.23 1.22
CA GLU A 42 11.82 -8.50 -0.20
C GLU A 42 11.17 -7.30 -0.90
N ILE A 43 11.67 -6.95 -2.08
CA ILE A 43 11.08 -5.91 -2.91
C ILE A 43 9.71 -6.40 -3.40
N PHE A 44 8.65 -5.74 -2.96
CA PHE A 44 7.31 -6.03 -3.46
C PHE A 44 7.20 -5.69 -4.94
N ASN A 45 7.13 -6.71 -5.79
CA ASN A 45 6.89 -6.58 -7.22
C ASN A 45 5.43 -6.97 -7.52
N PRO A 46 4.55 -6.01 -7.88
CA PRO A 46 3.15 -6.31 -8.18
C PRO A 46 2.95 -7.36 -9.29
N ALA A 47 3.92 -7.51 -10.19
CA ALA A 47 3.85 -8.49 -11.27
C ALA A 47 3.85 -9.94 -10.76
N ASP A 48 4.27 -10.18 -9.52
CA ASP A 48 4.27 -11.52 -8.91
C ASP A 48 2.87 -11.94 -8.41
N TYR A 49 1.92 -11.00 -8.34
CA TYR A 49 0.59 -11.21 -7.77
C TYR A 49 -0.57 -10.81 -8.70
N VAL A 50 -0.27 -10.16 -9.82
CA VAL A 50 -1.28 -9.56 -10.70
C VAL A 50 -1.07 -10.02 -12.14
N ASP A 51 -1.87 -11.00 -12.56
CA ASP A 51 -1.83 -11.54 -13.92
C ASP A 51 -2.42 -10.58 -14.95
N ASN A 52 -3.42 -9.78 -14.54
CA ASN A 52 -4.12 -8.92 -15.47
C ASN A 52 -3.25 -7.70 -15.83
N PRO A 53 -2.89 -7.52 -17.11
CA PRO A 53 -1.98 -6.45 -17.53
C PRO A 53 -2.56 -5.04 -17.32
N VAL A 54 -3.89 -4.88 -17.29
CA VAL A 54 -4.53 -3.58 -17.00
C VAL A 54 -4.39 -3.25 -15.52
N ALA A 55 -4.67 -4.20 -14.64
CA ALA A 55 -4.51 -4.04 -13.20
C ALA A 55 -3.04 -3.75 -12.85
N LEU A 56 -2.11 -4.50 -13.45
CA LEU A 56 -0.68 -4.31 -13.24
C LEU A 56 -0.22 -2.91 -13.64
N ALA A 57 -0.57 -2.45 -14.84
CA ALA A 57 -0.22 -1.11 -15.32
C ALA A 57 -0.84 0.01 -14.46
N ARG A 58 -2.07 -0.19 -13.97
CA ARG A 58 -2.72 0.74 -13.06
C ARG A 58 -1.98 0.83 -11.72
N ILE A 59 -1.61 -0.31 -11.13
CA ILE A 59 -0.89 -0.36 -9.84
C ILE A 59 0.50 0.28 -9.97
N GLN A 60 1.21 -0.01 -11.06
CA GLN A 60 2.53 0.59 -11.34
C GLN A 60 2.49 2.12 -11.49
N THR A 61 1.34 2.67 -11.89
CA THR A 61 1.13 4.12 -12.00
C THR A 61 0.55 4.75 -10.72
N GLY A 62 0.26 3.94 -9.69
CA GLY A 62 -0.29 4.40 -8.42
C GLY A 62 -1.75 4.86 -8.48
N LEU A 63 -2.48 4.53 -9.56
CA LEU A 63 -3.87 4.96 -9.75
C LEU A 63 -4.87 4.01 -9.10
N THR A 64 -5.95 4.57 -8.58
CA THR A 64 -7.16 3.83 -8.19
C THR A 64 -7.97 3.45 -9.43
N GLN A 65 -8.88 2.47 -9.30
CA GLN A 65 -9.78 2.09 -10.39
C GLN A 65 -10.69 3.25 -10.81
N GLU A 66 -11.11 4.10 -9.88
CA GLU A 66 -11.93 5.28 -10.18
C GLU A 66 -11.17 6.33 -10.99
N GLU A 67 -9.90 6.57 -10.68
CA GLU A 67 -9.06 7.53 -11.41
C GLU A 67 -8.76 7.04 -12.82
N LEU A 68 -8.47 5.75 -12.99
CA LEU A 68 -8.34 5.17 -14.33
C LEU A 68 -9.66 5.26 -15.10
N ALA A 69 -10.78 4.98 -14.44
CA ALA A 69 -12.11 5.08 -15.06
C ALA A 69 -12.40 6.52 -15.55
N LYS A 70 -12.09 7.53 -14.72
CA LYS A 70 -12.20 8.95 -15.09
C LYS A 70 -11.33 9.29 -16.30
N LYS A 71 -10.06 8.87 -16.32
CA LYS A 71 -9.14 9.09 -17.45
C LYS A 71 -9.60 8.41 -18.74
N MET A 72 -10.32 7.29 -18.61
CA MET A 72 -10.83 6.53 -19.74
C MET A 72 -12.27 6.89 -20.13
N GLU A 73 -12.92 7.82 -19.41
CA GLU A 73 -14.32 8.20 -19.59
C GLU A 73 -15.29 6.99 -19.52
N VAL A 74 -15.03 6.07 -18.58
CA VAL A 74 -15.84 4.86 -18.33
C VAL A 74 -16.24 4.77 -16.87
N THR A 75 -17.08 3.78 -16.53
CA THR A 75 -17.46 3.53 -15.14
C THR A 75 -16.38 2.75 -14.39
N GLN A 76 -16.28 2.96 -13.07
CA GLN A 76 -15.38 2.15 -12.22
C GLN A 76 -15.72 0.66 -12.30
N ALA A 77 -17.01 0.30 -12.39
CA ALA A 77 -17.46 -1.08 -12.56
C ALA A 77 -16.92 -1.71 -13.86
N PHE A 78 -16.77 -0.93 -14.94
CA PHE A 78 -16.18 -1.41 -16.18
C PHE A 78 -14.69 -1.72 -16.02
N ILE A 79 -13.92 -0.88 -15.32
CA ILE A 79 -12.52 -1.15 -14.99
C ILE A 79 -12.40 -2.41 -14.12
N SER A 80 -13.20 -2.52 -13.06
CA SER A 80 -13.25 -3.72 -12.21
C SER A 80 -13.56 -4.98 -13.02
N LYS A 81 -14.52 -4.92 -13.95
CA LYS A 81 -14.85 -6.05 -14.83
C LYS A 81 -13.68 -6.45 -15.73
N ILE A 82 -12.86 -5.51 -16.19
CA ILE A 82 -11.71 -5.80 -17.08
C ILE A 82 -10.53 -6.34 -16.31
N GLU A 83 -10.29 -5.84 -15.10
CA GLU A 83 -9.21 -6.32 -14.23
C GLU A 83 -9.47 -7.75 -13.74
N ASN A 84 -10.73 -8.17 -13.64
CA ASN A 84 -11.12 -9.53 -13.29
C ASN A 84 -11.25 -10.49 -14.49
N GLN A 85 -11.01 -10.03 -15.73
CA GLN A 85 -11.01 -10.91 -16.90
C GLN A 85 -9.66 -11.59 -17.07
N GLU A 86 -9.68 -12.88 -17.45
CA GLU A 86 -8.47 -13.66 -17.75
C GLU A 86 -7.75 -13.15 -19.00
N LYS A 87 -8.51 -12.67 -20.00
CA LYS A 87 -7.96 -12.18 -21.27
C LYS A 87 -8.44 -10.77 -21.55
N VAL A 88 -7.49 -9.87 -21.77
CA VAL A 88 -7.75 -8.49 -22.20
C VAL A 88 -7.40 -8.35 -23.68
N THR A 89 -8.31 -7.74 -24.45
CA THR A 89 -8.07 -7.53 -25.89
C THR A 89 -6.95 -6.53 -26.15
N PRO A 90 -6.15 -6.68 -27.22
CA PRO A 90 -5.10 -5.73 -27.57
C PRO A 90 -5.61 -4.29 -27.73
N LYS A 91 -6.82 -4.13 -28.29
CA LYS A 91 -7.49 -2.83 -28.43
C LYS A 91 -7.70 -2.14 -27.07
N MET A 92 -8.08 -2.89 -26.04
CA MET A 92 -8.26 -2.36 -24.70
C MET A 92 -6.93 -1.97 -24.07
N LEU A 93 -5.88 -2.79 -24.24
CA LEU A 93 -4.53 -2.46 -23.75
C LEU A 93 -4.01 -1.15 -24.36
N THR A 94 -4.21 -0.95 -25.65
CA THR A 94 -3.82 0.31 -26.31
C THR A 94 -4.55 1.51 -25.72
N LYS A 95 -5.86 1.39 -25.45
CA LYS A 95 -6.64 2.46 -24.82
C LYS A 95 -6.16 2.77 -23.40
N VAL A 96 -5.90 1.74 -22.60
CA VAL A 96 -5.35 1.91 -21.24
C VAL A 96 -4.00 2.60 -21.31
N LYS A 97 -3.11 2.16 -22.21
CA LYS A 97 -1.80 2.78 -22.41
C LYS A 97 -1.92 4.27 -22.77
N GLN A 98 -2.84 4.63 -23.65
CA GLN A 98 -3.10 6.03 -24.01
C GLN A 98 -3.57 6.85 -22.80
N ALA A 99 -4.53 6.32 -22.03
CA ALA A 99 -5.05 6.99 -20.83
C ALA A 99 -3.98 7.20 -19.75
N LEU A 100 -3.05 6.24 -19.61
CA LEU A 100 -1.93 6.32 -18.66
C LEU A 100 -0.79 7.25 -19.15
N SER A 101 -0.58 7.35 -20.48
CA SER A 101 0.48 8.19 -21.06
C SER A 101 0.13 9.68 -21.09
N ASN A 102 -1.16 10.03 -21.03
CA ASN A 102 -1.63 11.41 -20.91
C ASN A 102 -1.42 11.90 -19.46
N ARG A 103 -0.15 12.15 -19.13
CA ARG A 103 0.27 12.94 -17.98
C ARG A 103 0.05 14.40 -18.37
N GLN A 104 -1.10 14.97 -17.99
CA GLN A 104 -1.20 16.42 -17.87
C GLN A 104 -0.40 16.77 -16.61
N ASP A 105 0.81 17.30 -16.83
CA ASP A 105 1.55 18.05 -15.82
C ASP A 105 0.81 19.36 -15.49
#